data_AF-A0A2Z4YSH4-F1
#
_entry.id   AF-A0A2Z4YSH4-F1
#
_cell.length_a   1.000
_cell.length_b   1.000
_cell.length_c   1.000
_cell.angle_alpha   90.00
_cell.angle_beta   90.00
_cell.angle_gamma   90.00
#
_symmetry.space_group_name_H-M   'P 1'
#
loop_
_entity.id
_entity.type
_entity.pdbx_description
1 polymer ?
#
loop_
_entity_poly.entity_id
_entity_poly.type
_entity_poly.pdbx_seq_one_letter_code
_entity_poly.pdbx_strand_id
1 'polypeptide(L)' 'MAWQKSTGYNQRSRVETQMGRWKTVIGPKLKARNLDNRKTEAKIGVRVLNRMTELGHPEFSRVA' A
#
# COMPACT_ATOMS: atom_id res chain seq x y z
N MET A 1 16.14 -16.90 9.17
CA MET A 1 15.64 -15.59 8.70
C MET A 1 16.72 -14.50 8.57
N ALA A 2 17.83 -14.56 9.31
CA ALA A 2 18.87 -13.53 9.26
C ALA A 2 19.45 -13.27 7.84
N TRP A 3 19.68 -14.33 7.05
CA TRP A 3 20.18 -14.22 5.68
C TRP A 3 19.20 -13.52 4.73
N GLN A 4 17.88 -13.73 4.89
CA GLN A 4 16.88 -13.05 4.07
C GLN A 4 16.82 -11.55 4.39
N LYS A 5 17.00 -11.21 5.67
CA LYS A 5 17.04 -9.82 6.13
C LYS A 5 18.31 -9.11 5.66
N SER A 6 19.46 -9.79 5.69
CA SER A 6 20.74 -9.21 5.23
C SER A 6 20.81 -9.02 3.72
N THR A 7 20.20 -9.94 2.95
CA THR A 7 20.17 -9.88 1.49
C THR A 7 19.02 -9.06 0.92
N GLY A 8 18.07 -8.64 1.75
CA GLY A 8 16.87 -7.91 1.29
C GLY A 8 15.93 -8.76 0.43
N TYR A 9 16.02 -10.09 0.49
CA TYR A 9 15.29 -11.03 -0.38
C TYR A 9 13.77 -10.73 -0.49
N ASN A 10 13.14 -10.38 0.63
CA ASN A 10 11.69 -10.13 0.69
C ASN A 10 11.27 -8.74 0.17
N GLN A 11 12.21 -7.89 -0.26
CA GLN A 11 11.91 -6.52 -0.69
C GLN A 11 10.97 -6.51 -1.91
N ARG A 12 11.20 -7.40 -2.89
CA ARG A 12 10.31 -7.52 -4.07
C ARG A 12 8.89 -7.92 -3.67
N SER A 13 8.75 -8.98 -2.88
CA SER A 13 7.46 -9.46 -2.41
C SER A 13 6.68 -8.38 -1.63
N ARG A 14 7.38 -7.57 -0.82
CA ARG A 14 6.77 -6.44 -0.10
C ARG A 14 6.23 -5.36 -1.06
N VAL A 15 7.01 -5.01 -2.09
CA VAL A 15 6.58 -4.03 -3.10
C VAL A 15 5.39 -4.56 -3.92
N GLU A 16 5.44 -5.83 -4.34
CA GLU A 16 4.34 -6.48 -5.07
C GLU A 16 3.06 -6.49 -4.23
N THR A 17 3.17 -6.80 -2.94
CA THR A 17 2.04 -6.75 -2.00
C THR A 17 1.47 -5.34 -1.89
N GLN A 18 2.32 -4.32 -1.77
CA GLN A 18 1.86 -2.93 -1.70
C GLN A 18 1.21 -2.45 -3.00
N MET A 19 1.71 -2.89 -4.15
CA MET A 19 1.08 -2.63 -5.44
C MET A 19 -0.27 -3.35 -5.61
N GLY A 20 -0.41 -4.56 -5.06
CA GLY A 20 -1.69 -5.27 -4.96
C GLY A 20 -2.71 -4.44 -4.16
N ARG A 21 -2.33 -3.99 -2.96
CA ARG A 21 -3.16 -3.12 -2.11
C ARG A 21 -3.55 -1.82 -2.83
N TRP A 22 -2.61 -1.18 -3.52
CA TRP A 22 -2.87 0.02 -4.31
C TRP A 22 -3.98 -0.20 -5.35
N LYS A 23 -3.82 -1.25 -6.17
CA LYS A 23 -4.77 -1.60 -7.24
C LYS A 23 -6.15 -1.95 -6.69
N THR A 24 -6.24 -2.57 -5.52
CA THR A 24 -7.53 -2.95 -4.91
C THR A 24 -8.21 -1.77 -4.21
N VAL A 25 -7.47 -0.98 -3.42
CA VAL A 25 -8.07 0.01 -2.51
C VAL A 25 -8.31 1.35 -3.18
N ILE A 26 -7.37 1.81 -4.02
CA ILE A 26 -7.37 3.18 -4.57
C ILE A 26 -7.59 3.20 -6.08
N GLY A 27 -6.93 2.31 -6.83
CA GLY A 27 -7.00 2.26 -8.31
C GLY A 27 -8.40 2.46 -8.91
N PRO A 28 -9.40 1.64 -8.55
CA PRO A 28 -10.77 1.75 -9.09
C PRO A 28 -11.55 2.96 -8.56
N LYS A 29 -11.07 3.63 -7.50
CA LYS A 29 -11.76 4.75 -6.86
C LYS A 29 -11.34 6.11 -7.40
N LEU A 30 -10.37 6.18 -8.32
CA LEU A 30 -9.94 7.44 -8.94
C LEU A 30 -11.04 8.01 -9.84
N LYS A 31 -11.56 9.19 -9.52
CA LYS A 31 -12.72 9.80 -10.21
C LYS A 31 -12.39 11.03 -11.05
N ALA A 32 -11.21 11.62 -10.89
CA ALA A 32 -10.86 12.83 -11.62
C ALA A 32 -10.82 12.59 -13.15
N ARG A 33 -11.54 13.45 -13.89
CA ARG A 33 -11.64 13.38 -15.36
C ARG A 33 -10.38 13.89 -16.07
N ASN A 34 -9.77 14.96 -15.52
CA ASN A 34 -8.53 15.50 -16.04
C ASN A 34 -7.34 14.66 -15.57
N LEU A 35 -6.40 14.37 -16.47
CA LEU A 35 -5.24 13.55 -16.18
C LEU A 35 -4.37 14.14 -15.06
N ASP A 36 -4.17 15.46 -15.05
CA ASP A 36 -3.39 16.14 -14.01
C ASP A 36 -4.03 15.97 -12.62
N ASN A 37 -5.34 16.21 -12.53
CA ASN A 37 -6.11 15.99 -11.31
C ASN A 37 -6.06 14.51 -10.87
N ARG A 38 -6.10 13.57 -11.82
CA ARG A 38 -6.00 12.13 -11.53
C ARG A 38 -4.61 11.72 -11.03
N LYS A 39 -3.54 12.36 -11.53
CA LYS A 39 -2.17 12.18 -11.00
C LYS A 39 -2.09 12.70 -9.56
N THR A 40 -2.71 13.84 -9.28
CA THR A 40 -2.77 14.40 -7.92
C THR A 40 -3.56 13.50 -6.97
N GLU A 41 -4.72 13.02 -7.39
CA GLU A 41 -5.54 12.05 -6.65
C GLU A 41 -4.74 10.77 -6.36
N ALA A 42 -4.00 10.27 -7.35
CA ALA A 42 -3.13 9.11 -7.17
C ALA A 42 -2.01 9.37 -6.14
N LYS A 43 -1.35 10.54 -6.20
CA LYS A 43 -0.31 10.91 -5.22
C LYS A 43 -0.87 10.96 -3.79
N ILE A 44 -2.07 11.52 -3.62
CA ILE A 44 -2.75 11.56 -2.32
C ILE A 44 -3.04 10.14 -1.84
N GLY A 45 -3.60 9.29 -2.70
CA GLY A 45 -3.88 7.91 -2.36
C GLY A 45 -2.64 7.13 -1.91
N VAL A 46 -1.49 7.33 -2.58
CA VAL A 46 -0.23 6.68 -2.18
C VAL A 46 0.19 7.15 -0.79
N ARG A 47 0.09 8.45 -0.49
CA ARG A 47 0.39 8.99 0.85
C ARG A 47 -0.50 8.37 1.92
N VAL A 48 -1.80 8.21 1.65
CA VAL A 48 -2.74 7.55 2.57
C VAL A 48 -2.37 6.09 2.80
N LEU A 49 -2.06 5.34 1.73
CA LEU A 49 -1.69 3.93 1.85
C LEU A 49 -0.36 3.73 2.61
N ASN A 50 0.60 4.62 2.40
CA ASN A 50 1.85 4.64 3.16
C ASN A 50 1.58 4.93 4.63
N ARG A 51 0.74 5.93 4.94
CA ARG A 51 0.36 6.25 6.33
C ARG A 51 -0.31 5.07 7.03
N MET A 52 -1.20 4.35 6.36
CA MET A 52 -1.80 3.11 6.89
C MET A 52 -0.74 2.04 7.18
N THR A 53 0.30 1.97 6.36
CA THR A 53 1.39 1.00 6.55
C THR A 53 2.30 1.38 7.73
N GLU A 54 2.55 2.68 7.94
CA GLU A 54 3.30 3.19 9.10
C GLU A 54 2.55 2.96 10.41
N LEU A 55 1.23 3.09 10.43
CA LEU A 55 0.40 2.84 11.61
C LEU A 55 0.34 1.35 12.00
N GLY A 56 0.82 0.44 11.15
CA GLY A 56 0.77 -1.00 11.37
C GLY A 56 -0.59 -1.62 11.01
N HIS A 57 -0.71 -2.92 11.21
CA HIS A 57 -1.99 -3.62 11.05
C HIS A 57 -2.80 -3.49 12.34
N PRO A 58 -4.12 -3.27 12.26
CA PRO A 58 -4.99 -3.42 13.42
C PRO A 58 -4.92 -4.87 13.92
N GLU A 59 -4.69 -5.03 15.23
CA GLU A 59 -4.73 -6.34 15.88
C GLU A 59 -6.20 -6.74 16.09
N PHE A 60 -6.64 -7.75 15.34
CA PHE A 60 -7.97 -8.33 15.52
C PHE A 60 -7.87 -9.55 16.43
N SER A 61 -8.33 -9.43 17.67
CA SER A 61 -8.53 -10.57 18.56
C SER A 61 -9.96 -11.11 18.42
N ARG A 62 -10.11 -12.43 18.25
CA ARG A 62 -11.42 -13.07 18.33
C ARG A 62 -11.83 -13.14 19.80
N VAL A 63 -12.91 -12.45 20.17
CA VAL A 63 -13.51 -12.57 21.50
C VAL A 63 -14.26 -13.91 21.53
N ALA A 64 -13.95 -14.74 22.52
CA ALA A 64 -14.61 -16.02 22.78
C ALA A 64 -15.87 -15.83 23.63
#